data_AF-A0A2G7LVA2-F1
#
_entry.id   AF-A0A2G7LVA2-F1
#
_cell.length_a   1.000
_cell.length_b   1.000
_cell.length_c   1.000
_cell.angle_alpha   90.00
_cell.angle_beta   90.00
_cell.angle_gamma   90.00
#
_symmetry.space_group_name_H-M   'P 1'
#
loop_
_entity.id
_entity.type
_entity.pdbx_description
1 polymer ?
#
loop_
_entity_poly.entity_id
_entity_poly.type
_entity_poly.pdbx_seq_one_letter_code
_entity_poly.pdbx_strand_id
1 'polypeptide(L)'
;MAAPSAGAQKLEQGVRGEHVLQLQEQLNELGYFKAGLTGYYGSITKGAVRKFQQAQGLSADGIAGPATLNRLNKKAAAQGNTLRQLAKLIHGEARGESFEGQVAVGAVVLNRVHSNAFPSSIPKVIFQKGQFTAIDDGQFNTKPTQTSYQAARKALNGTDPTHGALYYYNPKIATSLWSKSRPTLLTIGQHDFTR
;
A
#
# COMPACT_ATOMS: atom_id res chain seq x y z
N MET A 1 -17.93 20.76 -40.14
CA MET A 1 -17.92 21.42 -38.82
C MET A 1 -17.13 20.55 -37.87
N ALA A 2 -16.01 21.04 -37.35
CA ALA A 2 -15.16 20.29 -36.42
C ALA A 2 -15.84 20.21 -35.04
N ALA A 3 -15.89 19.02 -34.44
CA ALA A 3 -16.39 18.82 -33.10
C ALA A 3 -15.50 19.58 -32.09
N PRO A 4 -16.07 20.20 -31.05
CA PRO A 4 -15.30 20.91 -30.05
C PRO A 4 -14.37 19.95 -29.29
N SER A 5 -13.12 20.35 -29.12
CA SER A 5 -12.11 19.62 -28.33
C SER A 5 -12.60 19.42 -26.90
N ALA A 6 -12.69 18.16 -26.46
CA ALA A 6 -13.12 17.77 -25.12
C ALA A 6 -12.16 18.28 -24.04
N GLY A 7 -12.45 19.45 -23.47
CA GLY A 7 -11.88 19.86 -22.20
C GLY A 7 -12.26 18.81 -21.15
N ALA A 8 -11.28 18.31 -20.40
CA ALA A 8 -11.45 17.28 -19.39
C ALA A 8 -12.66 17.58 -18.50
N GLN A 9 -13.76 16.84 -18.72
CA GLN A 9 -15.06 17.16 -18.16
C GLN A 9 -15.02 16.96 -16.64
N LYS A 10 -15.31 18.03 -15.90
CA LYS A 10 -15.50 18.05 -14.45
C LYS A 10 -16.53 16.98 -14.06
N LEU A 11 -16.19 16.13 -13.08
CA LEU A 11 -17.12 15.12 -12.56
C LEU A 11 -17.80 15.65 -11.29
N GLU A 12 -19.12 15.68 -11.30
CA GLU A 12 -19.95 16.18 -10.21
C GLU A 12 -21.28 15.44 -10.10
N GLN A 13 -22.08 15.79 -9.10
CA GLN A 13 -23.32 15.07 -8.79
C GLN A 13 -24.25 15.00 -10.00
N GLY A 14 -24.75 13.80 -10.30
CA GLY A 14 -25.59 13.53 -11.47
C GLY A 14 -24.85 12.89 -12.64
N VAL A 15 -23.53 13.09 -12.75
CA VAL A 15 -22.71 12.51 -13.84
C VAL A 15 -22.67 10.97 -13.72
N ARG A 16 -22.66 10.29 -14.87
CA ARG A 16 -22.55 8.83 -15.00
C ARG A 16 -21.51 8.43 -16.05
N GLY A 17 -20.99 7.23 -15.91
CA GLY A 17 -20.16 6.57 -16.93
C GLY A 17 -18.80 6.11 -16.41
N GLU A 18 -17.99 5.60 -17.33
CA GLU A 18 -16.69 4.98 -17.02
C GLU A 18 -15.74 5.91 -16.25
N HIS A 19 -15.73 7.21 -16.55
CA HIS A 19 -14.88 8.16 -15.81
C HIS A 19 -15.28 8.30 -14.33
N VAL A 20 -16.58 8.13 -14.01
CA VAL A 20 -17.04 8.10 -12.61
C VAL A 20 -16.68 6.78 -11.95
N LEU A 21 -16.74 5.67 -12.70
CA LEU A 21 -16.32 4.35 -12.21
C LEU A 21 -14.84 4.37 -11.83
N GLN A 22 -13.98 4.87 -12.73
CA GLN A 22 -12.54 5.04 -12.49
C GLN A 22 -12.26 5.95 -11.29
N LEU A 23 -12.99 7.07 -11.15
CA LEU A 23 -12.91 7.94 -9.97
C LEU A 23 -13.24 7.18 -8.69
N GLN A 24 -14.32 6.39 -8.69
CA GLN A 24 -14.75 5.61 -7.53
C GLN A 24 -13.73 4.51 -7.17
N GLU A 25 -13.16 3.82 -8.16
CA GLU A 25 -12.11 2.82 -8.00
C GLU A 25 -10.87 3.43 -7.33
N GLN A 26 -10.35 4.53 -7.85
CA GLN A 26 -9.18 5.20 -7.28
C GLN A 26 -9.44 5.72 -5.86
N LEU A 27 -10.63 6.27 -5.61
CA LEU A 27 -11.03 6.68 -4.25
C LEU A 27 -11.17 5.48 -3.33
N ASN A 28 -11.60 4.33 -3.83
CA ASN A 28 -11.70 3.09 -3.06
C ASN A 28 -10.31 2.54 -2.71
N GLU A 29 -9.40 2.48 -3.68
CA GLU A 29 -8.00 2.06 -3.49
C GLU A 29 -7.26 2.93 -2.48
N LEU A 30 -7.59 4.22 -2.43
CA LEU A 30 -7.03 5.18 -1.48
C LEU A 30 -7.80 5.25 -0.15
N GLY A 31 -8.85 4.44 0.03
CA GLY A 31 -9.61 4.31 1.28
C GLY A 31 -10.69 5.37 1.52
N TYR A 32 -10.97 6.25 0.56
CA TYR A 32 -11.98 7.32 0.66
C TYR A 32 -13.39 6.88 0.25
N PHE A 33 -13.53 5.81 -0.53
CA PHE A 33 -14.81 5.28 -1.00
C PHE A 33 -14.98 3.82 -0.56
N LYS A 34 -16.13 3.45 0.01
CA LYS A 34 -16.41 2.10 0.51
C LYS A 34 -17.73 1.50 0.00
N ALA A 35 -18.45 2.23 -0.85
CA ALA A 35 -19.70 1.79 -1.44
C ALA A 35 -19.47 1.01 -2.73
N GLY A 36 -20.55 0.49 -3.33
CA GLY A 36 -20.49 -0.15 -4.64
C GLY A 36 -20.01 0.80 -5.73
N LEU A 37 -19.19 0.28 -6.64
CA LEU A 37 -18.68 0.97 -7.82
C LEU A 37 -19.79 1.00 -8.89
N THR A 38 -20.64 2.03 -8.84
CA THR A 38 -21.85 2.11 -9.68
C THR A 38 -21.64 2.88 -10.98
N GLY A 39 -20.52 3.60 -11.11
CA GLY A 39 -20.35 4.56 -12.19
C GLY A 39 -21.31 5.76 -12.12
N TYR A 40 -22.04 5.94 -11.00
CA TYR A 40 -22.92 7.09 -10.76
C TYR A 40 -22.37 8.01 -9.68
N TYR A 41 -22.24 9.30 -10.00
CA TYR A 41 -21.76 10.32 -9.08
C TYR A 41 -22.92 10.78 -8.20
N GLY A 42 -23.19 10.03 -7.14
CA GLY A 42 -24.17 10.35 -6.12
C GLY A 42 -23.60 11.12 -4.92
N SER A 43 -24.40 11.29 -3.88
CA SER A 43 -24.00 11.91 -2.61
C SER A 43 -22.83 11.20 -1.93
N ILE A 44 -22.75 9.87 -2.06
CA ILE A 44 -21.64 9.06 -1.50
C ILE A 44 -20.33 9.38 -2.23
N THR A 45 -20.33 9.44 -3.56
CA THR A 45 -19.15 9.82 -4.35
C THR A 45 -18.73 11.26 -4.05
N LYS A 46 -19.69 12.19 -3.97
CA LYS A 46 -19.43 13.57 -3.56
C LYS A 46 -18.75 13.63 -2.19
N GLY A 47 -19.26 12.89 -1.22
CA GLY A 47 -18.66 12.80 0.12
C GLY A 47 -17.24 12.26 0.11
N ALA A 48 -16.96 11.21 -0.67
CA ALA A 48 -15.62 10.65 -0.84
C ALA A 48 -14.64 11.65 -1.49
N VAL A 49 -15.09 12.37 -2.52
CA VAL A 49 -14.28 13.41 -3.17
C VAL A 49 -13.97 14.55 -2.20
N ARG A 50 -14.93 15.00 -1.38
CA ARG A 50 -14.68 16.01 -0.34
C ARG A 50 -13.62 15.55 0.66
N LYS A 51 -13.72 14.32 1.16
CA LYS A 51 -12.73 13.75 2.09
C LYS A 51 -11.34 13.69 1.46
N PHE A 52 -11.26 13.24 0.20
CA PHE A 52 -10.00 13.22 -0.54
C PHE A 52 -9.44 14.64 -0.70
N GLN A 53 -10.25 15.60 -1.15
CA GLN A 53 -9.84 16.99 -1.31
C GLN A 53 -9.30 17.58 0.00
N GLN A 54 -10.00 17.38 1.11
CA GLN A 54 -9.56 17.79 2.46
C GLN A 54 -8.19 17.21 2.80
N ALA A 55 -8.02 15.89 2.66
CA ALA A 55 -6.77 15.21 2.95
C ALA A 55 -5.61 15.63 2.02
N GLN A 56 -5.93 16.20 0.85
CA GLN A 56 -4.95 16.67 -0.13
C GLN A 56 -4.69 18.18 -0.09
N GLY A 57 -5.36 18.92 0.80
CA GLY A 57 -5.26 20.39 0.89
C GLY A 57 -5.87 21.11 -0.32
N LEU A 58 -6.90 20.54 -0.93
CA LEU A 58 -7.66 21.14 -2.04
C LEU A 58 -8.98 21.75 -1.53
N SER A 59 -9.62 22.59 -2.35
CA SER A 59 -11.01 23.02 -2.12
C SER A 59 -11.92 21.81 -1.99
N ALA A 60 -12.63 21.68 -0.86
CA ALA A 60 -13.46 20.52 -0.51
C ALA A 60 -14.93 20.68 -0.94
N ASP A 61 -15.13 21.09 -2.19
CA ASP A 61 -16.44 21.34 -2.82
C ASP A 61 -17.16 20.06 -3.26
N GLY A 62 -16.47 18.93 -3.28
CA GLY A 62 -17.01 17.65 -3.72
C GLY A 62 -17.13 17.57 -5.24
N ILE A 63 -16.26 18.29 -5.93
CA ILE A 63 -16.19 18.33 -7.38
C ILE A 63 -14.84 17.79 -7.84
N ALA A 64 -14.88 16.75 -8.66
CA ALA A 64 -13.67 16.22 -9.29
C ALA A 64 -13.34 16.98 -10.58
N GLY A 65 -12.85 18.22 -10.42
CA GLY A 65 -12.25 19.01 -11.49
C GLY A 65 -10.77 18.65 -11.76
N PRO A 66 -10.09 19.33 -12.70
CA PRO A 66 -8.74 18.99 -13.13
C PRO A 66 -7.71 18.88 -11.98
N ALA A 67 -7.73 19.79 -11.00
CA ALA A 67 -6.84 19.73 -9.85
C ALA A 67 -7.05 18.48 -9.00
N THR A 68 -8.32 18.14 -8.72
CA THR A 68 -8.71 16.94 -7.98
C THR A 68 -8.28 15.68 -8.72
N LEU A 69 -8.63 15.57 -10.02
CA LEU A 69 -8.32 14.41 -10.85
C LEU A 69 -6.80 14.21 -11.00
N ASN A 70 -6.04 15.27 -11.25
CA ASN A 70 -4.59 15.19 -11.34
C ASN A 70 -3.95 14.72 -10.02
N ARG A 71 -4.43 15.23 -8.88
CA ARG A 71 -3.94 14.79 -7.58
C ARG A 71 -4.31 13.34 -7.30
N LEU A 72 -5.52 12.94 -7.65
CA LEU A 72 -6.02 11.57 -7.46
C LEU A 72 -5.20 10.57 -8.28
N ASN A 73 -5.02 10.84 -9.57
CA ASN A 73 -4.19 10.02 -10.46
C ASN A 73 -2.76 9.85 -9.93
N LYS A 74 -2.13 10.95 -9.47
CA LYS A 74 -0.79 10.89 -8.86
C LYS A 74 -0.77 10.02 -7.60
N LYS A 75 -1.77 10.13 -6.73
CA LYS A 75 -1.86 9.33 -5.50
C LYS A 75 -2.14 7.85 -5.78
N ALA A 76 -3.07 7.54 -6.69
CA ALA A 76 -3.36 6.18 -7.10
C ALA A 76 -2.12 5.51 -7.75
N ALA A 77 -1.41 6.22 -8.62
CA ALA A 77 -0.16 5.71 -9.21
C ALA A 77 0.93 5.47 -8.15
N ALA A 78 1.08 6.38 -7.18
CA ALA A 78 2.03 6.20 -6.08
C ALA A 78 1.65 5.00 -5.17
N GLN A 79 0.35 4.82 -4.89
CA GLN A 79 -0.16 3.68 -4.13
C GLN A 79 0.08 2.36 -4.88
N GLY A 80 -0.17 2.33 -6.19
CA GLY A 80 0.12 1.18 -7.04
C GLY A 80 1.61 0.82 -7.08
N ASN A 81 2.49 1.83 -7.15
CA ASN A 81 3.94 1.60 -7.05
C ASN A 81 4.34 1.05 -5.67
N THR A 82 3.79 1.62 -4.59
CA THR A 82 4.05 1.19 -3.22
C THR A 82 3.60 -0.26 -3.00
N LEU A 83 2.39 -0.61 -3.46
CA LEU A 83 1.88 -1.97 -3.44
C LEU A 83 2.82 -2.94 -4.17
N ARG A 84 3.27 -2.56 -5.38
CA ARG A 84 4.18 -3.38 -6.17
C ARG A 84 5.55 -3.54 -5.48
N GLN A 85 6.11 -2.48 -4.90
CA GLN A 85 7.38 -2.54 -4.17
C GLN A 85 7.27 -3.42 -2.93
N LEU A 86 6.20 -3.27 -2.14
CA LEU A 86 5.97 -4.13 -0.98
C LEU A 86 5.75 -5.59 -1.38
N ALA A 87 4.99 -5.85 -2.46
CA ALA A 87 4.80 -7.20 -2.98
C ALA A 87 6.11 -7.83 -3.48
N LYS A 88 6.99 -7.06 -4.13
CA LYS A 88 8.34 -7.51 -4.53
C LYS A 88 9.20 -7.87 -3.33
N LEU A 89 9.17 -7.03 -2.29
CA LEU A 89 9.89 -7.32 -1.06
C LEU A 89 9.37 -8.61 -0.40
N ILE A 90 8.06 -8.73 -0.18
CA ILE A 90 7.44 -9.92 0.41
C ILE A 90 7.75 -11.17 -0.44
N HIS A 91 7.75 -11.03 -1.77
CA HIS A 91 8.11 -12.13 -2.65
C HIS A 91 9.56 -12.59 -2.47
N GLY A 92 10.51 -11.68 -2.23
CA GLY A 92 11.90 -12.07 -1.98
C GLY A 92 12.13 -12.64 -0.58
N GLU A 93 11.50 -12.05 0.44
CA GLU A 93 11.77 -12.36 1.85
C GLU A 93 10.95 -13.53 2.41
N ALA A 94 9.77 -13.80 1.84
CA ALA A 94 8.82 -14.77 2.38
C ALA A 94 8.28 -15.75 1.33
N ARG A 95 9.05 -15.99 0.25
CA ARG A 95 8.68 -17.00 -0.75
C ARG A 95 8.65 -18.38 -0.12
N GLY A 96 7.50 -19.06 -0.22
CA GLY A 96 7.33 -20.41 0.35
C GLY A 96 6.89 -20.41 1.82
N GLU A 97 6.84 -19.26 2.48
CA GLU A 97 6.21 -19.13 3.80
C GLU A 97 4.68 -19.20 3.68
N SER A 98 4.02 -19.46 4.81
CA SER A 98 2.56 -19.38 4.91
C SER A 98 2.05 -17.99 4.50
N PHE A 99 0.78 -17.89 4.11
CA PHE A 99 0.19 -16.59 3.78
C PHE A 99 0.28 -15.60 4.96
N GLU A 100 0.11 -16.10 6.20
CA GLU A 100 0.30 -15.30 7.41
C GLU A 100 1.75 -14.79 7.55
N GLY A 101 2.75 -15.63 7.26
CA GLY A 101 4.16 -15.22 7.25
C GLY A 101 4.46 -14.15 6.18
N GLN A 102 3.85 -14.25 5.00
CA GLN A 102 3.96 -13.22 3.96
C GLN A 102 3.35 -11.88 4.42
N VAL A 103 2.20 -11.92 5.11
CA VAL A 103 1.58 -10.72 5.70
C VAL A 103 2.44 -10.16 6.82
N ALA A 104 3.06 -11.02 7.64
CA ALA A 104 3.93 -10.65 8.74
C ALA A 104 5.15 -9.83 8.28
N VAL A 105 5.83 -10.26 7.21
CA VAL A 105 6.93 -9.48 6.61
C VAL A 105 6.46 -8.10 6.14
N GLY A 106 5.29 -8.04 5.49
CA GLY A 106 4.68 -6.78 5.10
C GLY A 106 4.41 -5.88 6.31
N ALA A 107 3.84 -6.43 7.38
CA ALA A 107 3.50 -5.69 8.60
C ALA A 107 4.73 -5.12 9.30
N VAL A 108 5.86 -5.85 9.35
CA VAL A 108 7.13 -5.32 9.88
C VAL A 108 7.57 -4.06 9.14
N VAL A 109 7.42 -3.99 7.81
CA VAL A 109 7.72 -2.77 7.04
C VAL A 109 6.85 -1.61 7.50
N LEU A 110 5.55 -1.83 7.71
CA LEU A 110 4.62 -0.81 8.19
C LEU A 110 4.95 -0.38 9.64
N ASN A 111 5.29 -1.33 10.51
CA ASN A 111 5.71 -1.05 11.88
C ASN A 111 6.98 -0.20 11.93
N ARG A 112 7.93 -0.45 11.03
CA ARG A 112 9.11 0.40 10.85
C ARG A 112 8.72 1.80 10.41
N VAL A 113 7.83 1.97 9.43
CA VAL A 113 7.34 3.29 9.00
C VAL A 113 6.69 4.07 10.15
N HIS A 114 6.01 3.39 11.07
CA HIS A 114 5.38 3.99 12.25
C HIS A 114 6.34 4.19 13.44
N SER A 115 7.55 3.66 13.37
CA SER A 115 8.56 3.79 14.41
C SER A 115 9.47 5.00 14.17
N ASN A 116 9.83 5.71 15.23
CA ASN A 116 10.80 6.80 15.16
C ASN A 116 12.24 6.31 14.90
N ALA A 117 12.49 4.99 14.91
CA ALA A 117 13.80 4.40 14.67
C ALA A 117 14.11 4.15 13.18
N PHE A 118 13.13 4.31 12.29
CA PHE A 118 13.26 3.97 10.86
C PHE A 118 12.73 5.10 9.96
N PRO A 119 13.02 5.07 8.65
CA PRO A 119 12.46 6.04 7.72
C PRO A 119 10.92 6.04 7.69
N SER A 120 10.33 7.22 7.54
CA SER A 120 8.88 7.45 7.61
C SER A 120 8.09 7.12 6.32
N SER A 121 8.64 6.30 5.42
CA SER A 121 7.88 5.86 4.24
C SER A 121 8.28 4.45 3.79
N ILE A 122 7.31 3.70 3.25
CA ILE A 122 7.51 2.32 2.78
C ILE A 122 8.70 2.23 1.81
N PRO A 123 8.81 3.06 0.75
CA PRO A 123 9.96 2.97 -0.15
C PRO A 123 11.29 3.21 0.57
N LYS A 124 11.36 4.15 1.51
CA LYS A 124 12.59 4.43 2.25
C LYS A 124 12.97 3.29 3.20
N VAL A 125 12.00 2.61 3.80
CA VAL A 125 12.25 1.41 4.61
C VAL A 125 12.76 0.27 3.72
N ILE A 126 12.07 -0.01 2.61
CA ILE A 126 12.42 -1.09 1.68
C ILE A 126 13.84 -0.92 1.13
N PHE A 127 14.22 0.30 0.74
CA PHE A 127 15.53 0.57 0.12
C PHE A 127 16.62 1.02 1.13
N GLN A 128 16.37 0.91 2.43
CA GLN A 128 17.40 1.14 3.43
C GLN A 128 18.47 0.05 3.32
N LYS A 129 19.73 0.45 3.13
CA LYS A 129 20.86 -0.47 2.88
C LYS A 129 20.95 -1.56 3.97
N GLY A 130 21.03 -2.82 3.53
CA GLY A 130 21.26 -3.99 4.40
C GLY A 130 20.07 -4.40 5.27
N GLN A 131 18.86 -3.89 5.04
CA GLN A 131 17.66 -4.28 5.81
C GLN A 131 16.94 -5.50 5.25
N PHE A 132 17.10 -5.81 3.96
CA PHE A 132 16.38 -6.86 3.26
C PHE A 132 17.28 -7.53 2.23
N THR A 133 17.47 -8.85 2.38
CA THR A 133 18.33 -9.64 1.50
C THR A 133 17.88 -9.61 0.04
N ALA A 134 16.56 -9.55 -0.18
CA ALA A 134 15.95 -9.48 -1.51
C ALA A 134 16.39 -8.28 -2.35
N ILE A 135 16.84 -7.20 -1.69
CA ILE A 135 17.36 -5.99 -2.35
C ILE A 135 18.80 -6.23 -2.82
N ASP A 136 19.61 -6.86 -1.96
CA ASP A 136 21.03 -7.07 -2.18
C ASP A 136 21.31 -8.22 -3.17
N ASP A 137 20.46 -9.25 -3.20
CA ASP A 137 20.60 -10.44 -4.06
C ASP A 137 19.88 -10.33 -5.42
N GLY A 138 19.16 -9.22 -5.65
CA GLY A 138 18.43 -8.94 -6.90
C GLY A 138 17.05 -9.59 -7.01
N GLN A 139 16.59 -10.37 -6.03
CA GLN A 139 15.25 -11.01 -6.05
C GLN A 139 14.11 -9.99 -6.12
N PHE A 140 14.32 -8.77 -5.63
CA PHE A 140 13.37 -7.67 -5.74
C PHE A 140 12.99 -7.32 -7.19
N ASN A 141 13.85 -7.66 -8.17
CA ASN A 141 13.58 -7.41 -9.59
C ASN A 141 12.67 -8.46 -10.23
N THR A 142 12.42 -9.59 -9.56
CA THR A 142 11.53 -10.64 -10.06
C THR A 142 10.06 -10.21 -10.01
N LYS A 143 9.20 -10.93 -10.75
CA LYS A 143 7.76 -10.70 -10.78
C LYS A 143 7.11 -11.30 -9.52
N PRO A 144 6.43 -10.51 -8.67
CA PRO A 144 5.76 -11.04 -7.47
C PRO A 144 4.65 -12.02 -7.83
N THR A 145 4.41 -12.99 -6.94
CA THR A 145 3.25 -13.90 -7.04
C THR A 145 1.95 -13.19 -6.64
N GLN A 146 0.82 -13.79 -7.02
CA GLN A 146 -0.50 -13.31 -6.60
C GLN A 146 -0.64 -13.27 -5.07
N THR A 147 -0.10 -14.27 -4.36
CA THR A 147 -0.11 -14.31 -2.89
C THR A 147 0.69 -13.15 -2.29
N SER A 148 1.81 -12.77 -2.90
CA SER A 148 2.63 -11.64 -2.45
C SER A 148 1.88 -10.31 -2.57
N TYR A 149 1.12 -10.12 -3.67
CA TYR A 149 0.24 -8.96 -3.83
C TYR A 149 -0.90 -8.94 -2.81
N GLN A 150 -1.52 -10.09 -2.54
CA GLN A 150 -2.58 -10.21 -1.55
C GLN A 150 -2.07 -9.92 -0.13
N ALA A 151 -0.88 -10.44 0.21
CA ALA A 151 -0.23 -10.18 1.49
C ALA A 151 0.12 -8.69 1.65
N ALA A 152 0.70 -8.07 0.61
CA ALA A 152 1.00 -6.63 0.59
C ALA A 152 -0.26 -5.78 0.79
N ARG A 153 -1.37 -6.11 0.10
CA ARG A 153 -2.67 -5.42 0.31
C ARG A 153 -3.17 -5.59 1.74
N LYS A 154 -3.07 -6.79 2.31
CA LYS A 154 -3.54 -7.07 3.67
C LYS A 154 -2.74 -6.28 4.73
N ALA A 155 -1.42 -6.20 4.57
CA ALA A 155 -0.55 -5.37 5.41
C ALA A 155 -0.84 -3.86 5.24
N LEU A 156 -0.96 -3.36 4.01
CA LEU A 156 -1.32 -1.95 3.74
C LEU A 156 -2.68 -1.55 4.31
N ASN A 157 -3.60 -2.52 4.43
CA ASN A 157 -4.91 -2.34 5.06
C ASN A 157 -4.87 -2.46 6.60
N GLY A 158 -3.68 -2.57 7.20
CA GLY A 158 -3.49 -2.55 8.66
C GLY A 158 -3.51 -3.90 9.36
N THR A 159 -3.50 -5.03 8.62
CA THR A 159 -3.33 -6.33 9.27
C THR A 159 -1.89 -6.50 9.73
N ASP A 160 -1.68 -6.75 11.02
CA ASP A 160 -0.38 -7.07 11.61
C ASP A 160 -0.47 -8.34 12.48
N PRO A 161 -0.08 -9.52 11.95
CA PRO A 161 -0.02 -10.75 12.74
C PRO A 161 1.18 -10.78 13.71
N THR A 162 2.10 -9.81 13.63
CA THR A 162 3.34 -9.79 14.42
C THR A 162 3.24 -9.02 15.74
N HIS A 163 2.10 -8.36 15.98
CA HIS A 163 1.85 -7.55 17.18
C HIS A 163 2.89 -6.42 17.40
N GLY A 164 3.28 -5.74 16.33
CA GLY A 164 4.20 -4.61 16.37
C GLY A 164 5.68 -5.00 16.33
N ALA A 165 6.04 -6.14 15.72
CA ALA A 165 7.44 -6.50 15.53
C ALA A 165 8.15 -5.53 14.58
N LEU A 166 9.42 -5.26 14.85
CA LEU A 166 10.30 -4.40 14.04
C LEU A 166 11.38 -5.21 13.31
N TYR A 167 11.59 -6.45 13.72
CA TYR A 167 12.60 -7.34 13.16
C TYR A 167 12.08 -8.77 13.07
N TYR A 168 12.65 -9.53 12.14
CA TYR A 168 12.48 -10.97 12.05
C TYR A 168 13.79 -11.63 11.64
N TYR A 169 13.96 -12.90 11.99
CA TYR A 169 15.08 -13.72 11.54
C TYR A 169 14.68 -15.19 11.58
N ASN A 170 15.32 -16.02 10.77
CA ASN A 170 15.15 -17.46 10.85
C ASN A 170 16.14 -18.03 11.89
N PRO A 171 15.68 -18.51 13.06
CA PRO A 171 16.56 -18.93 14.16
C PRO A 171 17.43 -20.14 13.81
N LYS A 172 17.07 -20.91 12.78
CA LYS A 172 17.86 -22.07 12.33
C LYS A 172 19.13 -21.68 11.58
N ILE A 173 19.13 -20.51 10.92
CA ILE A 173 20.25 -20.04 10.09
C ILE A 173 20.88 -18.76 10.60
N ALA A 174 20.22 -18.03 11.50
CA ALA A 174 20.75 -16.79 12.07
C ALA A 174 22.03 -17.05 12.89
N THR A 175 23.13 -16.45 12.46
CA THR A 175 24.44 -16.58 13.13
C THR A 175 24.75 -15.43 14.07
N SER A 176 24.14 -14.26 13.86
CA SER A 176 24.36 -13.04 14.64
C SER A 176 23.99 -13.20 16.12
N LEU A 177 24.91 -12.78 17.01
CA LEU A 177 24.64 -12.71 18.45
C LEU A 177 23.45 -11.82 18.77
N TRP A 178 23.30 -10.71 18.03
CA TRP A 178 22.17 -9.79 18.20
C TRP A 178 20.84 -10.51 17.99
N SER A 179 20.71 -11.37 16.98
CA SER A 179 19.47 -12.12 16.74
C SER A 179 19.23 -13.14 17.86
N LYS A 180 20.28 -13.82 18.31
CA LYS A 180 20.19 -14.88 19.33
C LYS A 180 19.87 -14.36 20.73
N SER A 181 20.17 -13.09 21.03
CA SER A 181 19.95 -12.49 22.36
C SER A 181 18.60 -11.77 22.51
N ARG A 182 17.81 -11.65 21.44
CA ARG A 182 16.54 -10.90 21.46
C ARG A 182 15.39 -11.76 21.99
N PRO A 183 14.46 -11.19 22.78
CA PRO A 183 13.26 -11.92 23.17
C PRO A 183 12.36 -12.12 21.95
N THR A 184 12.02 -13.37 21.65
CA THR A 184 11.04 -13.70 20.61
C THR A 184 9.64 -13.31 21.09
N LEU A 185 8.93 -12.49 20.33
CA LEU A 185 7.52 -12.18 20.58
C LEU A 185 6.64 -13.37 20.18
N LEU A 186 6.89 -13.89 18.99
CA LEU A 186 6.19 -15.02 18.37
C LEU A 186 7.00 -15.58 17.21
N THR A 187 6.61 -16.78 16.78
CA THR A 187 7.16 -17.45 15.59
C THR A 187 6.04 -17.68 14.59
N ILE A 188 6.24 -17.26 13.34
CA ILE A 188 5.34 -17.55 12.22
C ILE A 188 6.17 -18.21 11.12
N GLY A 189 5.81 -19.44 10.75
CA GLY A 189 6.56 -20.22 9.78
C GLY A 189 7.98 -20.48 10.27
N GLN A 190 8.98 -20.02 9.52
CA GLN A 190 10.39 -20.19 9.88
C GLN A 190 11.00 -18.97 10.56
N HIS A 191 10.20 -17.95 10.86
CA HIS A 191 10.71 -16.67 11.36
C HIS A 191 10.28 -16.40 12.80
N ASP A 192 11.26 -16.06 13.63
CA ASP A 192 11.04 -15.44 14.93
C ASP A 192 10.93 -13.92 14.73
N PHE A 193 9.91 -13.30 15.35
CA PHE A 193 9.63 -11.88 15.27
C PHE A 193 9.94 -11.20 16.61
N THR A 194 10.53 -10.00 16.57
CA THR A 194 10.97 -9.26 17.77
C THR A 194 10.91 -7.73 17.61
N ARG A 195 11.09 -6.98 18.70
CA ARG A 195 11.10 -5.50 18.74
C ARG A 195 12.51 -4.90 18.73
#